data_AF-A0AB74LNS1-F1
#
_entry.id   AF-A0AB74LNS1-F1
#
_cell.length_a   1.000
_cell.length_b   1.000
_cell.length_c   1.000
_cell.angle_alpha   90.00
_cell.angle_beta   90.00
_cell.angle_gamma   90.00
#
_symmetry.space_group_name_H-M   'P 1'
#
loop_
_entity.id
_entity.type
_entity.pdbx_description
1 polymer ?
#
loop_
_entity_poly.entity_id
_entity_poly.type
_entity_poly.pdbx_seq_one_letter_code
_entity_poly.pdbx_strand_id
1 'polypeptide(L)'
;MNSAIIKIAKWAQSQQWTVEDDASGYTRFYNPQGVYIARFPATPSNEYRRMRDLLGALKKAGLTWPPPSKKERRAQHRKEGAQ
;
A
#
# COMPACT_ATOMS: atom_id res chain seq x y z
N MET A 1 -13.38 -3.09 -4.69
CA MET A 1 -12.10 -2.48 -4.27
C MET A 1 -11.67 -1.38 -5.23
N ASN A 2 -11.22 -0.21 -4.76
CA ASN A 2 -10.90 0.96 -5.62
C ASN A 2 -9.54 0.79 -6.33
N SER A 3 -9.49 1.03 -7.65
CA SER A 3 -8.31 0.92 -8.52
C SER A 3 -7.05 1.64 -8.00
N ALA A 4 -7.21 2.77 -7.32
CA ALA A 4 -6.11 3.55 -6.77
C ALA A 4 -5.32 2.79 -5.68
N ILE A 5 -6.03 2.00 -4.87
CA ILE A 5 -5.46 1.26 -3.75
C ILE A 5 -5.17 -0.21 -4.08
N ILE A 6 -5.57 -0.72 -5.25
CA ILE A 6 -5.32 -2.12 -5.65
C ILE A 6 -3.83 -2.47 -5.58
N LYS A 7 -2.96 -1.56 -6.02
CA LYS A 7 -1.50 -1.78 -5.96
C LYS A 7 -0.98 -1.83 -4.52
N ILE A 8 -1.54 -0.97 -3.65
CA ILE A 8 -1.18 -0.93 -2.22
C ILE A 8 -1.68 -2.18 -1.52
N ALA A 9 -2.92 -2.58 -1.77
CA ALA A 9 -3.53 -3.78 -1.20
C ALA A 9 -2.76 -5.05 -1.59
N LYS A 10 -2.42 -5.23 -2.88
CA LYS A 10 -1.62 -6.37 -3.32
C LYS A 10 -0.23 -6.40 -2.66
N TRP A 11 0.40 -5.24 -2.50
CA TRP A 11 1.69 -5.14 -1.80
C TRP A 11 1.56 -5.48 -0.31
N ALA A 12 0.56 -4.92 0.36
CA ALA A 12 0.26 -5.20 1.75
C ALA A 12 0.03 -6.70 1.95
N GLN A 13 -0.82 -7.33 1.11
CA GLN A 13 -1.04 -8.78 1.12
C GLN A 13 0.27 -9.57 0.93
N SER A 14 1.16 -9.13 0.05
CA SER A 14 2.48 -9.74 -0.13
C SER A 14 3.39 -9.63 1.10
N GLN A 15 3.14 -8.68 2.00
CA GLN A 15 3.87 -8.50 3.26
C GLN A 15 3.14 -9.18 4.43
N GLN A 16 2.18 -10.08 4.15
CA GLN A 16 1.30 -10.74 5.12
C GLN A 16 0.34 -9.79 5.86
N TRP A 17 -0.01 -8.65 5.27
CA TRP A 17 -1.03 -7.76 5.83
C TRP A 17 -2.42 -8.20 5.40
N THR A 18 -3.37 -8.04 6.31
CA THR A 18 -4.78 -8.34 6.01
C THR A 18 -5.44 -7.11 5.41
N VAL A 19 -6.07 -7.28 4.26
CA VAL A 19 -6.84 -6.24 3.59
C VAL A 19 -8.25 -6.76 3.40
N GLU A 20 -9.21 -6.10 4.03
CA GLU A 20 -10.63 -6.45 3.93
C GLU A 20 -11.37 -5.36 3.18
N ASP A 21 -12.22 -5.74 2.24
CA ASP A 21 -13.23 -4.86 1.70
C ASP A 21 -14.56 -5.07 2.41
N ASP A 22 -15.12 -3.97 2.90
CA ASP A 22 -16.42 -3.89 3.51
C ASP A 22 -17.46 -3.67 2.40
N ALA A 23 -18.61 -4.34 2.49
CA ALA A 23 -19.76 -4.16 1.60
C ALA A 23 -20.24 -2.70 1.56
N SER A 24 -19.93 -1.93 2.61
CA SER A 24 -20.12 -0.48 2.70
C SER A 24 -19.21 0.33 1.76
N GLY A 25 -18.34 -0.32 0.99
CA GLY A 25 -17.41 0.31 0.07
C GLY A 25 -16.16 0.87 0.76
N TYR A 26 -15.72 0.30 1.88
CA TYR A 26 -14.46 0.72 2.53
C TYR A 26 -13.44 -0.41 2.47
N THR A 27 -12.19 -0.09 2.16
CA THR A 27 -11.08 -1.04 2.27
C THR A 27 -10.30 -0.78 3.55
N ARG A 28 -10.28 -1.76 4.44
CA ARG A 28 -9.60 -1.73 5.73
C ARG A 28 -8.26 -2.44 5.60
N PHE A 29 -7.24 -1.88 6.23
CA PHE A 29 -5.89 -2.42 6.29
C PHE A 29 -5.57 -2.77 7.74
N TYR A 30 -5.19 -4.02 7.95
CA TYR A 30 -4.69 -4.51 9.22
C TYR A 30 -3.26 -4.99 9.03
N ASN A 31 -2.44 -4.81 10.05
CA ASN A 31 -1.08 -5.32 10.03
C ASN A 31 -1.09 -6.87 10.19
N PRO A 32 0.05 -7.56 10.02
CA PRO A 32 0.15 -9.00 10.20
C PRO A 32 -0.18 -9.49 11.62
N GLN A 33 -0.20 -8.59 12.59
CA GLN A 33 -0.56 -8.87 13.98
C GLN A 33 -2.09 -8.73 14.22
N GLY A 34 -2.87 -8.39 13.20
CA GLY A 34 -4.32 -8.16 13.28
C GLY A 34 -4.72 -6.78 13.79
N VAL A 35 -3.78 -5.84 13.93
CA VAL A 35 -4.05 -4.46 14.38
C VAL A 35 -4.58 -3.62 13.22
N TYR A 36 -5.72 -2.97 13.44
CA TYR A 36 -6.29 -2.03 12.49
C TYR A 36 -5.40 -0.79 12.32
N ILE A 37 -4.98 -0.52 11.08
CA ILE A 37 -4.09 0.60 10.75
C ILE A 37 -4.85 1.75 10.10
N ALA A 38 -5.61 1.47 9.05
CA ALA A 38 -6.27 2.49 8.27
C ALA A 38 -7.45 1.94 7.46
N ARG A 39 -8.35 2.85 7.05
CA ARG A 39 -9.41 2.57 6.09
C ARG A 39 -9.36 3.56 4.93
N PHE A 40 -9.72 3.08 3.75
CA PHE A 40 -9.84 3.88 2.54
C PHE A 40 -11.23 3.72 1.93
N PRO A 41 -12.01 4.80 1.76
CA PRO A 41 -13.31 4.73 1.12
C PRO A 41 -13.17 4.43 -0.39
N ALA A 42 -14.13 3.71 -0.96
CA ALA A 42 -14.18 3.42 -2.39
C ALA A 42 -14.42 4.70 -3.20
N THR A 43 -15.16 5.65 -2.66
CA THR A 43 -15.44 6.95 -3.27
C THR A 43 -14.98 8.08 -2.34
N PRO A 44 -13.67 8.40 -2.34
CA PRO A 44 -13.16 9.49 -1.51
C PRO A 44 -13.60 10.86 -2.08
N SER A 45 -14.21 11.75 -1.29
CA SER A 45 -14.43 13.15 -1.70
C SER A 45 -13.14 13.91 -2.01
N ASN A 46 -12.00 13.49 -1.44
CA ASN A 46 -10.69 14.05 -1.71
C ASN A 46 -9.65 12.92 -1.73
N GLU A 47 -9.53 12.28 -2.88
CA GLU A 47 -8.67 11.11 -3.11
C GLU A 47 -7.22 11.39 -2.75
N TYR A 48 -6.69 12.54 -3.17
CA TYR A 48 -5.30 12.91 -2.95
C TYR A 48 -4.94 12.96 -1.46
N ARG A 49 -5.75 13.66 -0.65
CA ARG A 49 -5.52 13.77 0.80
C ARG A 49 -5.64 12.42 1.48
N ARG A 50 -6.71 11.66 1.17
CA ARG A 50 -6.94 10.34 1.77
C ARG A 50 -5.85 9.35 1.42
N MET A 51 -5.30 9.42 0.22
CA MET A 51 -4.18 8.57 -0.18
C MET A 51 -2.93 8.92 0.64
N ARG A 52 -2.62 10.20 0.85
CA ARG A 52 -1.49 10.62 1.70
C ARG A 52 -1.67 10.19 3.16
N ASP A 53 -2.87 10.32 3.70
CA ASP A 53 -3.19 9.86 5.06
C ASP A 53 -3.00 8.34 5.18
N LEU A 54 -3.48 7.56 4.21
CA LEU A 54 -3.28 6.11 4.15
C LEU A 54 -1.79 5.76 4.10
N LEU A 55 -1.03 6.40 3.21
CA LEU A 55 0.41 6.16 3.08
C LEU A 55 1.17 6.50 4.36
N GLY A 56 0.81 7.60 5.02
CA GLY A 56 1.38 7.98 6.31
C GLY A 56 1.10 6.95 7.39
N ALA A 57 -0.14 6.44 7.48
CA ALA A 57 -0.53 5.41 8.43
C ALA A 57 0.19 4.08 8.18
N LEU A 58 0.24 3.64 6.92
CA LEU A 58 0.95 2.43 6.51
C LEU A 58 2.45 2.52 6.83
N LYS A 59 3.09 3.66 6.52
CA LYS A 59 4.50 3.90 6.84
C LYS A 59 4.76 3.85 8.35
N LYS A 60 3.89 4.47 9.15
CA LYS A 60 3.98 4.43 10.63
C LYS A 60 3.83 3.01 11.17
N ALA A 61 2.99 2.20 10.54
CA ALA A 61 2.75 0.82 10.92
C ALA A 61 3.81 -0.16 10.37
N GLY A 62 4.86 0.34 9.71
CA GLY A 62 5.99 -0.46 9.24
C GLY A 62 5.83 -1.04 7.83
N LEU A 63 4.76 -0.71 7.10
CA LEU A 63 4.67 -1.04 5.68
C LEU A 63 5.49 -0.01 4.89
N THR A 64 6.67 -0.43 4.46
CA THR A 64 7.51 0.38 3.56
C THR A 64 6.79 0.52 2.21
N TRP A 65 6.26 1.72 1.95
CA TRP A 65 5.65 2.14 0.69
C TRP A 65 6.31 3.45 0.22
N PRO A 66 6.61 3.63 -1.08
CA PRO A 66 6.30 2.77 -2.22
C PRO A 66 7.11 1.46 -2.26
N PRO A 67 6.60 0.39 -2.91
CA PRO A 67 7.45 -0.73 -3.30
C PRO A 67 8.61 -0.16 -4.13
N PRO A 68 9.84 -0.67 -3.95
CA PRO A 68 11.00 -0.17 -4.68
C PRO A 68 10.66 -0.08 -6.16
N SER A 69 10.74 1.15 -6.69
CA SER A 69 10.21 1.44 -8.01
C SER A 69 11.01 0.67 -9.06
N LYS A 70 10.39 0.34 -10.20
CA LYS A 70 11.04 -0.30 -11.37
C LYS A 70 12.36 0.40 -11.79
N LYS A 71 12.53 1.69 -11.44
CA LYS A 71 13.77 2.47 -11.65
C LYS A 71 14.91 2.07 -10.73
N GLU A 72 14.66 1.75 -9.46
CA GLU A 72 15.68 1.29 -8.51
C GLU A 72 16.12 -0.15 -8.83
N ARG A 73 15.17 -1.01 -9.22
CA ARG A 73 15.47 -2.36 -9.73
C ARG A 73 16.27 -2.34 -11.03
N ARG A 74 16.04 -1.37 -11.93
CA ARG A 74 16.90 -1.14 -13.12
C ARG A 74 18.27 -0.54 -12.77
N ALA A 75 18.37 0.24 -11.70
CA ALA A 75 19.66 0.80 -11.25
C ALA A 75 20.55 -0.26 -10.61
N GLN A 76 19.98 -1.23 -9.88
CA GLN A 76 20.72 -2.41 -9.39
C GLN A 76 21.21 -3.30 -10.54
N HIS A 77 20.35 -3.60 -11.53
CA HIS A 77 20.74 -4.41 -12.68
C HIS A 77 21.86 -3.79 -13.55
N ARG A 78 22.01 -2.46 -13.55
CA ARG A 78 23.11 -1.77 -14.25
C ARG A 78 24.44 -1.80 -13.49
N LYS A 79 24.44 -2.11 -12.18
CA LYS A 79 25.67 -2.26 -11.39
C LYS A 79 26.24 -3.67 -11.47
N GLU A 80 25.42 -4.69 -11.69
CA GLU A 80 25.86 -6.09 -11.82
C GLU A 80 26.32 -6.47 -13.24
N GLY A 81 25.96 -5.69 -14.26
CA GLY A 81 26.40 -5.89 -15.65
C GLY A 81 27.67 -5.13 -16.05
N ALA A 82 28.41 -4.58 -15.08
CA ALA A 82 29.64 -3.82 -15.29
C ALA A 82 30.86 -4.48 -14.61
N GLN A 83 30.90 -5.81 -14.63
CA GLN A 83 32.09 -6.61 -14.32
C GLN A 83 32.51 -7.41 -15.54
#